data_AF-A0A3B9GBE3-F1
#
_entry.id   AF-A0A3B9GBE3-F1
#
_cell.length_a   1.000
_cell.length_b   1.000
_cell.length_c   1.000
_cell.angle_alpha   90.00
_cell.angle_beta   90.00
_cell.angle_gamma   90.00
#
_symmetry.space_group_name_H-M   'P 1'
#
loop_
_entity.id
_entity.type
_entity.pdbx_description
1 polymer ?
#
loop_
_entity_poly.entity_id
_entity_poly.type
_entity_poly.pdbx_seq_one_letter_code
_entity_poly.pdbx_strand_id
1 'polypeptide(L)'
;MPGIVYFDLETQRSFGDVGGSAHKDKMGMSVGVTYSTETGQYHIFNEDNVADLVDQLIKADLVVGYNHVQFDYPVLQAYTIYDLVTQTVNCDMMLDLEEILG
;
A
#
# COMPACT_ATOMS: atom_id res chain seq x y z
N MET A 1 21.13 -3.15 7.43
CA MET A 1 19.85 -3.15 8.17
C MET A 1 18.83 -3.78 7.25
N PRO A 2 17.80 -4.49 7.75
CA PRO A 2 16.72 -4.97 6.89
C PRO A 2 16.06 -3.80 6.16
N GLY A 3 15.67 -4.02 4.90
CA GLY A 3 14.95 -3.05 4.07
C GLY A 3 13.46 -3.03 4.37
N ILE A 4 13.11 -2.47 5.52
CA ILE A 4 11.73 -2.26 5.96
C ILE A 4 11.20 -0.99 5.29
N VAL A 5 10.01 -1.11 4.71
CA VAL A 5 9.27 0.00 4.10
C VAL A 5 7.99 0.21 4.88
N TYR A 6 7.84 1.38 5.48
CA TYR A 6 6.58 1.82 6.09
C TYR A 6 5.78 2.55 5.02
N PHE A 7 4.51 2.22 4.86
CA PHE A 7 3.73 2.59 3.70
C PHE A 7 2.30 3.01 4.06
N ASP A 8 1.80 4.01 3.35
CA ASP A 8 0.42 4.48 3.34
C ASP A 8 0.10 5.16 1.99
N LEU A 9 -1.14 5.09 1.52
CA LEU A 9 -1.62 5.88 0.39
C LEU A 9 -2.92 6.63 0.66
N GLU A 10 -3.09 7.73 -0.06
CA GLU A 10 -4.33 8.49 -0.13
C GLU A 10 -4.97 8.34 -1.52
N THR A 11 -6.30 8.35 -1.55
CA THR A 11 -7.08 8.08 -2.77
C THR A 11 -7.62 9.34 -3.44
N GLN A 12 -7.87 9.28 -4.75
CA GLN A 12 -8.47 10.41 -5.49
C GLN A 12 -9.98 10.51 -5.30
N ARG A 13 -10.62 9.36 -5.03
CA ARG A 13 -12.08 9.24 -4.92
C ARG A 13 -12.44 8.48 -3.66
N SER A 14 -13.55 8.88 -3.05
CA SER A 14 -14.08 8.20 -1.87
C SER A 14 -14.79 6.88 -2.22
N PHE A 15 -15.09 6.06 -1.21
CA PHE A 15 -15.94 4.88 -1.39
C PHE A 15 -17.29 5.21 -2.03
N GLY A 16 -17.90 6.35 -1.68
CA GLY A 16 -19.19 6.75 -2.22
C GLY A 16 -19.13 7.02 -3.73
N ASP A 17 -18.01 7.60 -4.19
CA ASP A 17 -17.81 7.97 -5.59
C ASP A 17 -17.65 6.76 -6.52
N VAL A 18 -17.14 5.64 -5.99
CA VAL A 18 -16.90 4.41 -6.76
C VAL A 18 -18.00 3.35 -6.61
N GLY A 19 -19.02 3.62 -5.80
CA GLY A 19 -20.13 2.68 -5.54
C GLY A 19 -19.84 1.65 -4.45
N GLY A 20 -18.94 1.96 -3.51
CA GLY A 20 -18.67 1.17 -2.31
C GLY A 20 -17.35 0.40 -2.32
N SER A 21 -17.11 -0.34 -1.24
CA SER A 21 -15.83 -1.01 -0.95
C SER A 21 -15.47 -2.19 -1.87
N ALA A 22 -16.38 -2.60 -2.75
CA ALA A 22 -16.14 -3.60 -3.79
C ALA A 22 -15.38 -3.02 -5.01
N HIS A 23 -15.17 -1.70 -5.06
CA HIS A 23 -14.60 -0.98 -6.20
C HIS A 23 -13.36 -0.15 -5.82
N LYS A 24 -12.54 -0.66 -4.89
CA LYS A 24 -11.32 0.04 -4.41
C LYS A 24 -10.33 0.33 -5.54
N ASP A 25 -10.24 -0.56 -6.52
CA ASP A 25 -9.47 -0.40 -7.75
C ASP A 25 -9.86 0.87 -8.54
N LYS A 26 -11.09 1.36 -8.39
CA LYS A 26 -11.57 2.56 -9.09
C LYS A 26 -11.32 3.85 -8.31
N MET A 27 -10.81 3.76 -7.08
CA MET A 27 -10.61 4.93 -6.22
C MET A 27 -9.43 5.79 -6.67
N GLY A 28 -8.44 5.16 -7.31
CA GLY A 28 -7.23 5.80 -7.82
C GLY A 28 -6.31 6.29 -6.70
N MET A 29 -5.00 6.24 -6.93
CA MET A 29 -4.01 6.77 -5.99
C MET A 29 -3.83 8.28 -6.23
N SER A 30 -3.95 9.07 -5.17
CA SER A 30 -3.60 10.49 -5.17
C SER A 30 -2.11 10.65 -4.84
N VAL A 31 -1.69 10.13 -3.70
CA VAL A 31 -0.31 10.14 -3.23
C VAL A 31 -0.05 8.87 -2.42
N GLY A 32 1.10 8.23 -2.64
CA GLY A 32 1.64 7.20 -1.76
C GLY A 32 2.90 7.73 -1.09
N VAL A 33 3.07 7.43 0.20
CA VAL A 33 4.26 7.83 0.94
C VAL A 33 4.90 6.60 1.57
N THR A 34 6.21 6.51 1.47
CA THR A 34 6.97 5.49 2.19
C THR A 34 8.04 6.10 3.08
N TYR A 35 8.43 5.37 4.12
CA TYR A 35 9.72 5.56 4.80
C TYR A 35 10.54 4.27 4.66
N SER A 36 11.77 4.39 4.16
CA SER A 36 12.68 3.26 3.96
C SER A 36 13.80 3.26 4.99
N THR A 37 13.99 2.15 5.71
CA THR A 37 15.08 2.00 6.68
C THR A 37 16.46 1.85 6.04
N GLU A 38 16.53 1.44 4.78
CA GLU A 38 17.78 1.39 4.01
C GLU A 38 18.32 2.79 3.71
N THR A 39 17.43 3.69 3.29
CA THR A 39 17.78 5.05 2.92
C THR A 39 17.71 6.02 4.09
N GLY A 40 16.95 5.69 5.13
CA GLY A 40 16.64 6.58 6.26
C GLY A 40 15.80 7.79 5.84
N GLN A 41 15.00 7.65 4.79
CA GLN A 41 14.30 8.75 4.13
C GLN A 41 12.85 8.43 3.81
N TYR A 42 12.06 9.49 3.75
CA TYR A 42 10.72 9.45 3.16
C TYR A 42 10.80 9.57 1.64
N HIS A 43 9.98 8.78 0.93
CA HIS A 43 9.78 8.87 -0.51
C HIS A 43 8.32 9.17 -0.77
N ILE A 44 8.05 10.06 -1.74
CA ILE A 44 6.70 10.53 -2.08
C ILE A 44 6.45 10.17 -3.52
N PHE A 45 5.34 9.47 -3.75
CA PHE A 45 4.90 8.98 -5.05
C PHE A 45 3.56 9.60 -5.38
N ASN A 46 3.41 10.12 -6.60
CA ASN A 46 2.13 10.52 -7.18
C ASN A 46 1.65 9.44 -8.14
N GLU A 47 0.48 9.64 -8.76
CA GLU A 47 -0.06 8.69 -9.73
C GLU A 47 0.90 8.42 -10.91
N ASP A 48 1.62 9.45 -11.38
CA ASP A 48 2.54 9.33 -12.52
C ASP A 48 3.74 8.41 -12.26
N ASN A 49 4.13 8.22 -10.99
CA ASN A 49 5.25 7.37 -10.59
C ASN A 49 4.84 6.22 -9.65
N VAL A 50 3.57 5.82 -9.68
CA VAL A 50 3.03 4.68 -8.92
C VAL A 50 3.76 3.36 -9.19
N ALA A 51 4.31 3.20 -10.40
CA ALA A 51 5.11 2.02 -10.74
C ALA A 51 6.38 1.92 -9.87
N ASP A 52 7.01 3.05 -9.54
CA ASP A 52 8.21 3.09 -8.69
C ASP A 52 7.85 2.75 -7.23
N LEU A 53 6.67 3.17 -6.76
CA LEU A 53 6.13 2.76 -5.46
C LEU A 53 5.94 1.24 -5.40
N VAL A 54 5.24 0.66 -6.39
CA VAL A 54 5.00 -0.79 -6.48
C VAL A 54 6.33 -1.56 -6.46
N ASP A 55 7.31 -1.09 -7.24
CA ASP A 55 8.65 -1.66 -7.29
C ASP A 55 9.37 -1.61 -5.94
N GLN A 56 9.21 -0.51 -5.18
CA GLN A 56 9.81 -0.38 -3.85
C GLN A 56 9.16 -1.34 -2.84
N LEU A 57 7.83 -1.50 -2.89
CA LEU A 57 7.10 -2.42 -2.01
C LEU A 57 7.51 -3.88 -2.25
N ILE A 58 7.62 -4.30 -3.53
CA ILE A 58 8.02 -5.67 -3.89
C ILE A 58 9.47 -5.98 -3.48
N LYS A 59 10.36 -4.98 -3.50
CA LYS A 59 11.77 -5.15 -3.12
C LYS A 59 12.02 -5.09 -1.60
N ALA A 60 11.03 -4.68 -0.82
CA ALA A 60 11.17 -4.56 0.63
C ALA A 60 11.30 -5.93 1.29
N ASP A 61 12.15 -6.03 2.32
CA ASP A 61 12.22 -7.21 3.20
C ASP A 61 10.93 -7.35 4.02
N LEU A 62 10.25 -6.22 4.31
CA LEU A 62 8.98 -6.14 5.03
C LEU A 62 8.27 -4.83 4.68
N VAL A 63 7.00 -4.92 4.32
CA VAL A 63 6.09 -3.76 4.22
C VAL A 63 5.29 -3.65 5.51
N VAL A 64 5.33 -2.48 6.14
CA VAL A 64 4.59 -2.15 7.36
C VAL A 64 3.55 -1.09 7.03
N GLY A 65 2.29 -1.33 7.38
CA GLY A 65 1.19 -0.40 7.13
C GLY A 65 0.01 -0.62 8.07
N TYR A 66 -1.04 0.15 7.87
CA TYR A 66 -2.31 -0.02 8.58
C TYR A 66 -3.43 -0.29 7.57
N ASN A 67 -3.96 -1.51 7.57
CA ASN A 67 -4.98 -1.96 6.63
C ASN A 67 -4.56 -1.97 5.15
N HIS A 68 -3.26 -1.98 4.88
CA HIS A 68 -2.74 -1.88 3.51
C HIS A 68 -3.00 -3.14 2.69
N VAL A 69 -3.16 -4.30 3.32
CA VAL A 69 -3.51 -5.56 2.64
C VAL A 69 -4.95 -5.53 2.12
N GLN A 70 -5.89 -5.00 2.91
CA GLN A 70 -7.32 -5.01 2.53
C GLN A 70 -7.80 -3.71 1.85
N PHE A 71 -7.01 -2.64 1.91
CA PHE A 71 -7.36 -1.33 1.34
C PHE A 71 -6.37 -0.85 0.29
N ASP A 72 -5.14 -0.50 0.68
CA ASP A 72 -4.15 0.14 -0.18
C ASP A 72 -3.75 -0.73 -1.38
N TYR A 73 -3.48 -2.02 -1.16
CA TYR A 73 -3.12 -2.96 -2.23
C TYR A 73 -4.25 -3.12 -3.27
N PRO A 74 -5.53 -3.31 -2.86
CA PRO A 74 -6.65 -3.24 -3.81
C PRO A 74 -6.76 -1.93 -4.59
N VAL A 75 -6.41 -0.77 -4.00
CA VAL A 75 -6.34 0.49 -4.76
C VAL A 75 -5.20 0.44 -5.78
N LEU A 76 -4.01 -0.03 -5.37
CA LEU A 76 -2.84 -0.17 -6.24
C LEU A 76 -3.04 -1.20 -7.36
N GLN A 77 -3.97 -2.15 -7.23
CA GLN A 77 -4.25 -3.17 -8.24
C GLN A 77 -4.65 -2.58 -9.61
N ALA A 78 -5.16 -1.35 -9.64
CA ALA A 78 -5.45 -0.64 -10.90
C ALA A 78 -4.19 -0.28 -11.70
N TYR A 79 -3.02 -0.27 -11.06
CA TYR A 79 -1.76 0.21 -11.61
C TYR A 79 -0.73 -0.90 -11.84
N THR A 80 -1.01 -2.12 -11.39
CA THR A 80 -0.06 -3.23 -11.46
C THR A 80 -0.73 -4.56 -11.80
N ILE A 81 0.03 -5.41 -12.49
CA ILE A 81 -0.34 -6.81 -12.75
C ILE A 81 0.06 -7.75 -11.60
N TYR A 82 0.89 -7.26 -10.69
CA TYR A 82 1.34 -8.02 -9.54
C TYR A 82 0.21 -8.13 -8.53
N ASP A 83 0.09 -9.32 -7.92
CA ASP A 83 -0.70 -9.50 -6.72
C ASP A 83 0.17 -9.14 -5.52
N LEU A 84 0.06 -7.89 -5.05
CA LEU A 84 0.96 -7.35 -4.03
C LEU A 84 0.95 -8.15 -2.74
N VAL A 85 -0.18 -8.78 -2.38
CA VAL A 85 -0.29 -9.62 -1.17
C VAL A 85 0.68 -10.79 -1.23
N THR A 86 0.83 -11.43 -2.40
CA THR A 86 1.75 -12.58 -2.57
C THR A 86 3.16 -12.19 -2.95
N GLN A 87 3.37 -10.99 -3.48
CA GLN A 87 4.69 -10.48 -3.86
C GLN A 87 5.42 -9.78 -2.71
N THR A 88 4.77 -9.54 -1.58
CA THR A 88 5.35 -8.80 -0.43
C THR A 88 5.25 -9.61 0.85
N VAL A 89 6.18 -9.35 1.78
CA VAL A 89 6.05 -9.77 3.19
C VAL A 89 5.42 -8.61 3.95
N ASN A 90 4.34 -8.87 4.70
CA ASN A 90 3.50 -7.83 5.27
C ASN A 90 3.42 -7.91 6.80
N CYS A 91 3.52 -6.75 7.45
CA CYS A 91 3.01 -6.48 8.78
C CYS A 91 1.90 -5.45 8.64
N ASP A 92 0.66 -5.92 8.64
CA ASP A 92 -0.53 -5.08 8.59
C ASP A 92 -1.09 -4.93 10.00
N MET A 93 -0.94 -3.74 10.57
CA MET A 93 -1.32 -3.49 11.96
C MET A 93 -2.82 -3.68 12.22
N MET A 94 -3.69 -3.53 11.20
CA MET A 94 -5.12 -3.75 11.38
C MET A 94 -5.43 -5.25 11.47
N LEU A 95 -4.80 -6.07 10.61
CA LEU A 95 -4.93 -7.53 10.68
C LEU A 95 -4.36 -8.08 12.00
N ASP A 96 -3.20 -7.60 12.43
CA ASP A 96 -2.59 -8.00 13.71
C ASP A 96 -3.52 -7.64 14.90
N LEU A 97 -4.18 -6.48 14.84
CA LEU A 97 -5.15 -6.08 15.87
C LEU A 97 -6.42 -6.94 15.84
N GLU A 98 -6.95 -7.27 14.65
CA GLU A 98 -8.10 -8.16 14.48
C GLU A 98 -7.83 -9.55 15.07
N GLU A 99 -6.63 -10.10 14.86
CA GLU A 99 -6.23 -11.38 15.47
C GLU A 99 -6.22 -11.35 17.00
N ILE A 100 -5.86 -10.21 17.60
CA ILE A 100 -5.76 -10.05 19.05
C ILE A 100 -7.13 -9.73 19.68
N LEU A 101 -7.94 -8.91 19.03
CA LEU A 101 -9.14 -8.30 19.61
C LEU A 101 -10.46 -8.94 19.18
N GLY A 102 -10.50 -9.61 18.03
CA GLY A 102 -11.75 -10.07 17.38
C GLY A 102 -12.54 -8.93 16.78
#